data_AF-A0A662IG50-F1
#
_entry.id   AF-A0A662IG50-F1
#
_cell.length_a   1.000
_cell.length_b   1.000
_cell.length_c   1.000
_cell.angle_alpha   90.00
_cell.angle_beta   90.00
_cell.angle_gamma   90.00
#
_symmetry.space_group_name_H-M   'P 1'
#
loop_
_entity.id
_entity.type
_entity.pdbx_description
1 polymer ?
#
loop_
_entity_poly.entity_id
_entity_poly.type
_entity_poly.pdbx_seq_one_letter_code
_entity_poly.pdbx_strand_id
1 'polypeptide(L)'
;MTVASTGISCPSAALAVEELANCGAEVFIRVGTTGAIQEDIELGDVIIAEAAVRDDGTTREYINVKYPVVASFDVVEALRRSAREHGVRHHVGIVRTNDAFYGDPNFEST
;
A
#
# COMPACT_ATOMS: atom_id res chain seq x y z
N MET A 1 0.64 7.20 -19.57
CA MET A 1 0.44 6.23 -18.47
C MET A 1 1.55 5.21 -18.55
N THR A 2 2.36 5.10 -17.50
CA THR A 2 3.50 4.17 -17.41
C THR A 2 3.12 3.03 -16.47
N VAL A 3 3.55 1.80 -16.79
CA VAL A 3 3.39 0.64 -15.91
C VAL A 3 4.79 0.09 -15.64
N ALA A 4 5.18 0.02 -14.37
CA ALA A 4 6.48 -0.46 -13.93
C ALA A 4 6.31 -1.44 -12.77
N SER A 5 7.12 -2.51 -12.77
CA SER A 5 7.20 -3.42 -11.64
C SER A 5 8.09 -2.82 -10.55
N THR A 6 7.74 -3.07 -9.29
CA THR A 6 8.51 -2.61 -8.12
C THR A 6 9.29 -3.72 -7.42
N GLY A 7 9.16 -4.97 -7.89
CA GLY A 7 9.63 -6.14 -7.17
C GLY A 7 8.90 -6.37 -5.85
N ILE A 8 9.46 -7.24 -5.02
CA ILE A 8 9.04 -7.49 -3.63
C ILE A 8 9.93 -6.67 -2.71
N SER A 9 9.31 -6.02 -1.72
CA SER A 9 9.89 -5.21 -0.62
C SER A 9 9.81 -3.69 -0.80
N CYS A 10 9.87 -2.98 0.33
CA CYS A 10 9.89 -1.53 0.39
C CYS A 10 11.14 -0.90 -0.25
N PRO A 11 12.37 -1.45 -0.06
CA PRO A 11 13.57 -0.89 -0.69
C PRO A 11 13.49 -0.84 -2.22
N SER A 12 13.03 -1.92 -2.86
CA SER A 12 12.94 -1.97 -4.33
C SER A 12 11.83 -1.07 -4.87
N ALA A 13 10.71 -0.96 -4.15
CA ALA A 13 9.65 -0.02 -4.50
C ALA A 13 10.11 1.43 -4.39
N ALA A 14 10.88 1.78 -3.36
CA ALA A 14 11.42 3.12 -3.20
C ALA A 14 12.34 3.51 -4.37
N LEU A 15 13.23 2.61 -4.81
CA LEU A 15 14.07 2.84 -5.99
C LEU A 15 13.24 3.18 -7.24
N ALA A 16 12.22 2.37 -7.54
CA ALA A 16 11.38 2.59 -8.71
C ALA A 16 10.61 3.92 -8.63
N VAL A 17 10.08 4.27 -7.45
CA VAL A 17 9.37 5.53 -7.24
C VAL A 17 10.31 6.73 -7.41
N GLU A 18 11.50 6.69 -6.82
CA GLU A 18 12.52 7.75 -6.94
C GLU A 18 12.95 7.97 -8.40
N GLU A 19 13.25 6.90 -9.14
CA GLU A 19 13.65 6.99 -10.55
C GLU A 19 12.52 7.53 -11.43
N LEU A 20 11.29 7.09 -11.20
CA LEU A 20 10.13 7.58 -11.94
C LEU A 20 9.77 9.02 -11.59
N ALA A 21 9.90 9.42 -10.32
CA ALA A 21 9.71 10.80 -9.89
C ALA A 21 10.75 11.72 -10.55
N ASN A 22 12.01 11.29 -10.63
CA ASN A 22 13.07 12.01 -11.36
C ASN A 22 12.79 12.08 -12.88
N CYS A 23 12.04 11.14 -13.43
CA CYS A 23 11.53 11.18 -14.81
C CYS A 23 10.27 12.05 -14.99
N GLY A 24 9.76 12.68 -13.92
CA GLY A 24 8.59 13.57 -13.97
C GLY A 24 7.25 12.90 -13.66
N ALA A 25 7.23 11.70 -13.07
CA ALA A 25 5.98 11.10 -12.60
C ALA A 25 5.48 11.80 -11.32
N GLU A 26 4.21 12.21 -11.30
CA GLU A 26 3.60 12.96 -10.19
C GLU A 26 2.58 12.13 -9.38
N VAL A 27 1.96 11.13 -9.99
CA VAL A 27 0.92 10.29 -9.37
C VAL A 27 1.31 8.82 -9.47
N PHE A 28 1.36 8.16 -8.32
CA PHE A 28 1.72 6.76 -8.18
C PHE A 28 0.56 5.95 -7.62
N ILE A 29 0.19 4.85 -8.28
CA ILE A 29 -0.79 3.88 -7.80
C ILE A 29 -0.10 2.52 -7.72
N ARG A 30 0.04 1.99 -6.51
CA ARG A 30 0.56 0.63 -6.29
C ARG A 30 -0.58 -0.37 -6.38
N VAL A 31 -0.48 -1.31 -7.32
CA VAL A 31 -1.43 -2.42 -7.47
C VAL A 31 -0.71 -3.72 -7.14
N GLY A 32 -1.25 -4.51 -6.21
CA GLY A 32 -0.64 -5.76 -5.75
C GLY A 32 -1.64 -6.66 -5.05
N THR A 33 -1.15 -7.79 -4.55
CA THR A 33 -1.90 -8.71 -3.70
C THR A 33 -1.58 -8.45 -2.22
N THR A 34 -2.50 -8.85 -1.34
CA THR A 34 -2.32 -8.78 0.12
C THR A 34 -3.09 -9.92 0.79
N GLY A 35 -2.68 -10.27 2.00
CA GLY A 35 -3.53 -11.03 2.93
C GLY A 35 -4.51 -10.10 3.65
N ALA A 36 -5.65 -10.66 4.05
CA ALA A 36 -6.58 -10.02 4.98
C ALA A 36 -6.43 -10.64 6.37
N ILE A 37 -6.59 -9.83 7.42
CA ILE A 37 -6.56 -10.28 8.82
C ILE A 37 -7.93 -10.15 9.50
N GLN A 38 -8.87 -9.46 8.85
CA GLN A 38 -10.25 -9.31 9.27
C GLN A 38 -11.09 -10.45 8.68
N GLU A 39 -11.94 -11.06 9.51
CA GLU A 39 -12.72 -12.26 9.15
C GLU A 39 -13.77 -12.01 8.04
N ASP A 40 -14.20 -10.75 7.86
CA ASP A 40 -15.25 -10.34 6.92
C ASP A 40 -14.74 -9.97 5.52
N ILE A 41 -13.43 -10.02 5.31
CA ILE A 41 -12.78 -9.78 4.01
C ILE A 41 -12.49 -11.12 3.34
N GLU A 42 -13.14 -11.37 2.21
CA GLU A 42 -13.06 -12.64 1.50
C GLU A 42 -11.97 -12.64 0.42
N LEU A 43 -11.54 -13.85 0.00
CA LEU A 43 -10.63 -13.98 -1.13
C LEU A 43 -11.24 -13.39 -2.40
N GLY A 44 -10.50 -12.49 -3.05
CA GLY A 44 -10.95 -11.79 -4.24
C GLY A 44 -11.57 -10.41 -3.97
N ASP A 45 -11.83 -10.06 -2.70
CA ASP A 45 -12.18 -8.69 -2.34
C ASP A 45 -11.01 -7.74 -2.62
N VAL A 46 -11.34 -6.53 -3.08
CA VAL A 46 -10.34 -5.48 -3.32
C VAL A 46 -10.15 -4.63 -2.07
N ILE A 47 -8.90 -4.31 -1.74
CA ILE A 47 -8.58 -3.37 -0.65
C ILE A 47 -7.99 -2.10 -1.25
N ILE A 48 -8.60 -0.96 -0.94
CA ILE A 48 -8.08 0.37 -1.23
C ILE A 48 -7.43 0.89 0.05
N ALA A 49 -6.10 0.89 0.08
CA ALA A 49 -5.35 1.37 1.24
C ALA A 49 -5.39 2.90 1.33
N GLU A 50 -5.98 3.44 2.39
CA GLU A 50 -5.98 4.89 2.66
C GLU A 50 -4.80 5.33 3.54
N ALA A 51 -4.22 4.39 4.30
CA ALA A 51 -3.05 4.60 5.14
C ALA A 51 -2.33 3.27 5.41
N ALA A 52 -1.11 3.34 5.93
CA ALA A 52 -0.33 2.15 6.29
C ALA A 52 0.35 2.26 7.65
N VAL A 53 0.33 1.16 8.41
CA VAL A 53 1.25 0.94 9.54
C VAL A 53 2.65 0.70 8.96
N ARG A 54 3.63 1.48 9.44
CA ARG A 54 5.02 1.49 8.99
C ARG A 54 5.86 0.48 9.73
N ASP A 55 5.66 -0.78 9.41
CA ASP A 55 6.40 -1.89 9.98
C ASP A 55 7.47 -2.42 9.00
N ASP A 56 8.07 -1.48 8.27
CA ASP A 56 9.21 -1.69 7.37
C ASP A 56 10.45 -0.94 7.89
N GLY A 57 11.61 -1.34 7.37
CA GLY A 57 12.88 -0.64 7.60
C GLY A 57 13.07 0.57 6.68
N THR A 58 12.54 0.53 5.45
CA THR A 58 12.85 1.53 4.42
C THR A 58 12.34 2.91 4.76
N THR A 59 11.07 3.06 5.13
CA THR A 59 10.44 4.37 5.37
C THR A 59 11.11 5.12 6.53
N ARG A 60 11.76 4.41 7.46
CA ARG A 60 12.51 5.03 8.58
C ARG A 60 13.73 5.81 8.10
N GLU A 61 14.32 5.41 6.98
CA GLU A 61 15.44 6.10 6.33
C GLU A 61 14.99 7.37 5.59
N TYR A 62 13.72 7.42 5.14
CA TYR A 62 13.17 8.55 4.41
C TYR A 62 12.55 9.62 5.32
N ILE A 63 11.86 9.20 6.38
CA ILE A 63 11.10 10.13 7.21
C ILE A 63 10.93 9.63 8.65
N ASN A 64 10.86 10.59 9.58
CA ASN A 64 10.67 10.30 11.00
C ASN A 64 9.48 9.36 11.24
N VAL A 65 9.65 8.37 12.13
CA VAL A 65 8.63 7.35 12.44
C VAL A 65 7.26 7.93 12.86
N LYS A 66 7.24 9.14 13.44
CA LYS A 66 6.00 9.83 13.86
C LYS A 66 5.20 10.39 12.69
N TYR A 67 5.80 10.49 11.51
CA TYR A 67 5.10 11.01 10.34
C TYR A 67 4.08 9.96 9.83
N PRO A 68 2.80 10.33 9.67
CA PRO A 68 1.76 9.42 9.22
C PRO A 68 1.92 9.10 7.74
N VAL A 69 1.74 7.83 7.37
CA VAL A 69 1.69 7.41 5.96
C VAL A 69 0.24 7.29 5.55
N VAL A 70 -0.23 8.31 4.81
CA VAL A 70 -1.59 8.43 4.29
C VAL A 70 -1.54 8.61 2.78
N ALA A 71 -2.48 8.00 2.09
CA ALA A 71 -2.63 8.16 0.65
C ALA A 71 -3.24 9.54 0.32
N SER A 72 -3.03 9.99 -0.92
CA SER A 72 -3.75 11.16 -1.43
C SER A 72 -5.25 10.88 -1.46
N PHE A 73 -6.05 11.77 -0.88
CA PHE A 73 -7.51 11.65 -0.84
C PHE A 73 -8.11 11.54 -2.25
N ASP A 74 -7.63 12.34 -3.20
CA ASP A 74 -8.15 12.35 -4.57
C ASP A 74 -7.93 11.00 -5.27
N VAL A 75 -6.82 10.33 -4.99
CA VAL A 75 -6.52 9.00 -5.51
C VAL A 75 -7.45 7.95 -4.88
N VAL A 76 -7.62 8.00 -3.56
CA VAL A 76 -8.50 7.07 -2.83
C VAL A 76 -9.95 7.19 -3.33
N GLU A 77 -10.48 8.42 -3.46
CA GLU A 77 -11.84 8.63 -3.92
C GLU A 77 -12.01 8.22 -5.40
N ALA A 78 -11.01 8.47 -6.26
CA ALA A 78 -11.05 8.00 -7.64
C ALA A 78 -11.11 6.46 -7.75
N LEU A 79 -10.31 5.75 -6.94
CA LEU A 79 -10.33 4.29 -6.87
C LEU A 79 -11.65 3.76 -6.33
N ARG A 80 -12.17 4.37 -5.25
CA ARG A 80 -13.44 3.99 -4.62
C ARG A 80 -14.62 4.20 -5.56
N ARG A 81 -14.66 5.33 -6.26
CA ARG A 81 -15.69 5.61 -7.27
C ARG A 81 -15.64 4.58 -8.40
N SER A 82 -14.44 4.31 -8.93
CA SER A 82 -14.26 3.30 -9.99
C SER A 82 -14.73 1.91 -9.53
N ALA A 83 -14.36 1.47 -8.32
CA ALA A 83 -14.80 0.19 -7.79
C ALA A 83 -16.33 0.08 -7.69
N ARG A 84 -17.00 1.15 -7.26
CA ARG A 84 -18.47 1.22 -7.21
C ARG A 84 -19.11 1.15 -8.60
N GLU A 85 -18.60 1.94 -9.55
CA GLU A 85 -19.10 1.98 -10.92
C GLU A 85 -19.03 0.61 -11.61
N HIS A 86 -18.03 -0.19 -11.27
CA HIS A 86 -17.81 -1.53 -11.84
C HIS A 86 -18.41 -2.66 -10.99
N GLY A 87 -19.13 -2.35 -9.90
CA GLY A 87 -19.72 -3.37 -9.03
C GLY A 87 -18.70 -4.25 -8.31
N VAL A 88 -17.47 -3.76 -8.11
CA VAL A 88 -16.40 -4.48 -7.42
C VAL A 88 -16.59 -4.34 -5.91
N ARG A 89 -16.72 -5.47 -5.21
CA ARG A 89 -16.67 -5.50 -3.75
C ARG A 89 -15.30 -5.03 -3.28
N HIS A 90 -15.29 -3.98 -2.48
CA HIS A 90 -14.07 -3.35 -2.02
C HIS A 90 -14.20 -2.86 -0.58
N HIS A 91 -13.05 -2.78 0.08
CA HIS A 91 -12.87 -2.23 1.43
C HIS A 91 -11.92 -1.05 1.36
N VAL A 92 -12.10 -0.06 2.22
CA VAL A 92 -11.18 1.07 2.38
C VAL A 92 -10.68 1.06 3.82
N GLY A 93 -9.38 1.15 4.02
CA GLY A 93 -8.84 1.17 5.37
C GLY A 93 -7.32 1.14 5.46
N ILE A 94 -6.85 0.92 6.69
CA ILE A 94 -5.44 0.87 7.04
C ILE A 94 -4.88 -0.52 6.72
N VAL A 95 -3.73 -0.55 6.06
CA VAL A 95 -2.95 -1.78 5.83
C VAL A 95 -1.70 -1.82 6.71
N ARG A 96 -1.08 -2.99 6.87
CA ARG A 96 0.25 -3.10 7.48
C ARG A 96 1.26 -3.47 6.40
N THR A 97 2.31 -2.67 6.28
CA THR A 97 3.46 -2.98 5.43
C THR A 97 4.54 -3.58 6.31
N ASN A 98 4.97 -4.81 6.00
CA ASN A 98 5.96 -5.54 6.79
C ASN A 98 7.01 -6.22 5.89
N ASP A 99 8.27 -6.22 6.32
CA ASP A 99 9.40 -6.76 5.55
C ASP A 99 9.58 -8.30 5.68
N ALA A 100 8.93 -8.92 6.64
CA ALA A 100 9.02 -10.34 6.97
C ALA A 100 7.72 -11.09 6.64
N PHE A 101 7.60 -11.58 5.41
CA PHE A 101 6.43 -12.36 4.97
C PHE A 101 6.12 -13.59 5.83
N TYR A 102 7.16 -14.26 6.36
CA TYR A 102 7.04 -15.39 7.29
C TYR A 102 7.28 -14.98 8.75
N GLY A 103 7.32 -13.67 9.04
CA GLY A 103 7.41 -13.17 10.40
C GLY A 103 6.16 -13.53 11.20
N ASP A 104 6.28 -13.60 12.52
CA ASP A 104 5.15 -13.90 13.38
C ASP A 104 4.08 -12.79 13.27
N PRO A 105 2.86 -13.09 12.78
CA PRO A 105 1.80 -12.10 12.69
C PRO A 105 1.39 -11.54 14.06
N ASN A 106 1.70 -12.25 15.15
CA ASN A 106 1.43 -11.88 16.55
C ASN A 106 2.66 -11.29 17.28
N PHE A 107 3.73 -10.95 16.57
CA PHE A 107 4.98 -10.50 17.20
C PHE A 107 4.79 -9.28 18.14
N GLU A 108 3.82 -8.41 17.89
CA GLU A 108 3.51 -7.25 18.74
C GLU A 108 2.46 -7.54 19.83
N SER A 109 1.92 -8.76 19.89
CA SER A 109 0.93 -9.21 20.88
C SER A 109 1.56 -9.77 22.16
N THR A 110 2.89 -9.72 22.31
CA THR A 110 3.67 -10.28 23.42
C THR A 110 4.56 -9.22 24.05
#